data_AF-A0A7X8XL15-F1
#
_entry.id   AF-A0A7X8XL15-F1
#
_cell.length_a   1.000
_cell.length_b   1.000
_cell.length_c   1.000
_cell.angle_alpha   90.00
_cell.angle_beta   90.00
_cell.angle_gamma   90.00
#
_symmetry.space_group_name_H-M   'P 1'
#
loop_
_entity.id
_entity.type
_entity.pdbx_description
1 polymer ?
#
loop_
_entity_poly.entity_id
_entity_poly.type
_entity_poly.pdbx_seq_one_letter_code
_entity_poly.pdbx_strand_id
1 'polypeptide(L)'
;MVRINWIFLLFLSVGLSFVLADELHLGEKKPLKGIFLGISERSKVSFQVYGEETPRDFDAGKVKKLTLDKPAKVRCFLKRNRKQGKPGQFSGMQDGKCQILFSGEKSEQEIPLLQLHHLEVELDMKDYMTRMEEQRQKKAEKLAGKKKAAKEFISPGRISVLHFTSPELAANSRQGNLAKRLCEGSSSRRPAEYVPIMIDSLESEIARANSLESLPQFWFYSSTGVLITKLTGRFTDEDIEQAFRKAGKGR
;
A
#
# COMPACT_ATOMS: atom_id res chain seq x y z
N MET A 1 35.21 -53.92 -15.62
CA MET A 1 35.43 -52.48 -15.34
C MET A 1 34.40 -51.68 -16.12
N VAL A 2 33.32 -51.24 -15.48
CA VAL A 2 32.35 -50.31 -16.08
C VAL A 2 32.05 -49.26 -15.01
N ARG A 3 32.61 -48.06 -15.17
CA ARG A 3 32.34 -46.91 -14.29
C ARG A 3 31.03 -46.28 -14.75
N ILE A 4 29.97 -46.53 -13.99
CA ILE A 4 28.68 -45.86 -14.15
C ILE A 4 28.81 -44.49 -13.48
N ASN A 5 28.92 -43.44 -14.30
CA ASN A 5 29.03 -42.06 -13.85
C ASN A 5 27.62 -41.56 -13.50
N TRP A 6 27.31 -41.47 -12.20
CA TRP A 6 26.09 -40.84 -11.71
C TRP A 6 26.22 -39.32 -11.80
N ILE A 7 25.61 -38.73 -12.83
CA ILE A 7 25.35 -37.29 -12.86
C ILE A 7 24.05 -37.07 -12.08
N PHE A 8 24.18 -36.68 -10.82
CA PHE A 8 23.08 -36.15 -10.01
C PHE A 8 22.70 -34.77 -10.57
N LEU A 9 21.66 -34.71 -11.40
CA LEU A 9 20.99 -33.48 -11.77
C LEU A 9 20.14 -33.00 -10.59
N LEU A 10 20.74 -32.14 -9.77
CA LEU A 10 20.03 -31.31 -8.80
C LEU A 10 19.13 -30.34 -9.56
N PHE A 11 17.85 -30.72 -9.71
CA PHE A 11 16.79 -29.78 -10.08
C PHE A 11 16.66 -28.76 -8.94
N LEU A 12 17.31 -27.62 -9.12
CA LEU A 12 17.07 -26.42 -8.34
C LEU A 12 15.65 -25.96 -8.68
N SER A 13 14.65 -26.49 -7.98
CA SER A 13 13.31 -25.90 -7.97
C SER A 13 13.44 -24.53 -7.30
N VAL A 14 13.71 -23.50 -8.11
CA VAL A 14 13.48 -22.11 -7.75
C VAL A 14 12.00 -22.06 -7.38
N GLY A 15 11.73 -22.10 -6.07
CA GLY A 15 10.42 -21.80 -5.53
C GLY A 15 10.08 -20.40 -6.01
N LEU A 16 9.27 -20.32 -7.06
CA LEU A 16 8.51 -19.13 -7.39
C LEU A 16 7.81 -18.73 -6.10
N SER A 17 8.32 -17.71 -5.43
CA SER A 17 7.63 -17.10 -4.30
C SER A 17 6.27 -16.69 -4.82
N PHE A 18 5.25 -17.45 -4.43
CA PHE A 18 3.86 -17.18 -4.76
C PHE A 18 3.59 -15.72 -4.45
N VAL A 19 2.92 -15.05 -5.37
CA VAL A 19 2.54 -13.65 -5.23
C VAL A 19 1.66 -13.52 -3.97
N LEU A 20 2.23 -13.00 -2.88
CA LEU A 20 1.58 -12.71 -1.58
C LEU A 20 0.72 -11.42 -1.67
N ALA A 21 -0.08 -11.30 -2.73
CA ALA A 21 -0.88 -10.11 -2.98
C ALA A 21 -2.13 -10.45 -3.77
N ASP A 22 -3.22 -9.79 -3.41
CA ASP A 22 -4.40 -9.76 -4.27
C ASP A 22 -4.07 -8.87 -5.47
N GLU A 23 -4.59 -9.21 -6.64
CA GLU A 23 -4.34 -8.49 -7.89
C GLU A 23 -5.65 -7.95 -8.47
N LEU A 24 -5.73 -6.62 -8.63
CA LEU A 24 -6.86 -5.91 -9.21
C LEU A 24 -6.52 -5.41 -10.62
N HIS A 25 -7.23 -5.91 -11.62
CA HIS A 25 -7.07 -5.57 -13.03
C HIS A 25 -8.17 -4.62 -13.50
N LEU A 26 -7.78 -3.41 -13.94
CA LEU A 26 -8.70 -2.34 -14.38
C LEU A 26 -8.77 -2.19 -15.92
N GLY A 27 -8.23 -3.14 -16.69
CA GLY A 27 -8.08 -3.05 -18.15
C GLY A 27 -6.64 -3.29 -18.61
N GLU A 28 -6.15 -2.51 -19.57
CA GLU A 28 -4.78 -2.61 -20.12
C GLU A 28 -3.67 -2.08 -19.19
N LYS A 29 -4.05 -1.53 -18.03
CA LYS A 29 -3.09 -1.07 -17.03
C LYS A 29 -2.47 -2.25 -16.30
N LYS A 30 -1.24 -2.07 -15.82
CA LYS A 30 -0.60 -3.02 -14.91
C LYS A 30 -1.53 -3.30 -13.71
N PRO A 31 -1.62 -4.55 -13.22
CA PRO A 31 -2.46 -4.88 -12.10
C PRO A 31 -2.00 -4.13 -10.84
N LEU A 32 -2.96 -3.68 -10.04
CA LEU A 32 -2.69 -3.13 -8.72
C LEU A 32 -2.56 -4.30 -7.74
N LYS A 33 -1.50 -4.29 -6.93
CA LYS A 33 -1.24 -5.30 -5.90
C LYS A 33 -1.66 -4.76 -4.54
N GLY A 34 -2.34 -5.59 -3.74
CA GLY A 34 -2.86 -5.13 -2.45
C GLY A 34 -3.66 -6.17 -1.69
N ILE A 35 -4.66 -5.68 -0.94
CA ILE A 35 -5.60 -6.47 -0.15
C ILE A 35 -7.03 -6.03 -0.50
N PHE A 36 -7.87 -6.97 -0.89
CA PHE A 36 -9.29 -6.75 -1.10
C PHE A 36 -10.04 -6.60 0.22
N LEU A 37 -10.89 -5.57 0.33
CA LEU A 37 -11.61 -5.24 1.56
C LEU A 37 -13.13 -5.36 1.44
N GLY A 38 -13.66 -5.65 0.26
CA GLY A 38 -15.10 -5.83 0.05
C GLY A 38 -15.64 -5.08 -1.17
N ILE A 39 -16.95 -5.24 -1.38
CA ILE A 39 -17.71 -4.51 -2.41
C ILE A 39 -18.85 -3.77 -1.72
N SER A 40 -18.88 -2.44 -1.83
CA SER A 40 -19.90 -1.61 -1.18
C SER A 40 -21.24 -1.64 -1.92
N GLU A 41 -22.28 -1.11 -1.27
CA GLU A 41 -23.64 -1.01 -1.82
C GLU A 41 -23.75 -0.25 -3.14
N ARG A 42 -22.80 0.65 -3.40
CA ARG A 42 -22.70 1.45 -4.63
C ARG A 42 -21.87 0.76 -5.71
N SER A 43 -21.65 -0.55 -5.58
CA SER A 43 -20.83 -1.34 -6.48
C SER A 43 -19.41 -0.78 -6.60
N LYS A 44 -18.81 -0.40 -5.46
CA LYS A 44 -17.39 -0.03 -5.39
C LYS A 44 -16.59 -1.17 -4.79
N VAL A 45 -15.53 -1.60 -5.47
CA VAL A 45 -14.54 -2.52 -4.93
C VAL A 45 -13.60 -1.72 -4.05
N SER A 46 -13.60 -1.99 -2.75
CA SER A 46 -12.66 -1.37 -1.80
C SER A 46 -11.39 -2.22 -1.72
N PHE A 47 -10.23 -1.57 -1.92
CA PHE A 47 -8.96 -2.27 -2.09
C PHE A 47 -7.81 -1.45 -1.49
N GLN A 48 -7.07 -2.06 -0.56
CA GLN A 48 -5.86 -1.49 0.03
C GLN A 48 -4.69 -1.75 -0.91
N VAL A 49 -4.31 -0.76 -1.73
CA VAL A 49 -3.14 -0.86 -2.60
C VAL A 49 -1.87 -0.82 -1.74
N TYR A 50 -0.92 -1.71 -2.01
CA TYR A 50 0.34 -1.70 -1.29
C TYR A 50 1.14 -0.43 -1.58
N GLY A 51 1.64 0.19 -0.51
CA GLY A 51 2.37 1.46 -0.57
C GLY A 51 1.47 2.70 -0.48
N GLU A 52 0.15 2.53 -0.55
CA GLU A 52 -0.82 3.56 -0.17
C GLU A 52 -1.22 3.34 1.30
N GLU A 53 -1.56 4.43 2.01
CA GLU A 53 -1.93 4.35 3.44
C GLU A 53 -3.42 4.17 3.67
N THR A 54 -4.27 4.58 2.71
CA THR A 54 -5.72 4.40 2.79
C THR A 54 -6.20 3.51 1.65
N PRO A 55 -7.27 2.72 1.88
CA PRO A 55 -7.90 1.97 0.80
C PRO A 55 -8.47 2.90 -0.27
N ARG A 56 -8.57 2.36 -1.48
CA ARG A 56 -9.21 3.02 -2.61
C ARG A 56 -10.44 2.27 -3.06
N ASP A 57 -11.43 3.05 -3.47
CA ASP A 57 -12.66 2.54 -4.05
C ASP A 57 -12.60 2.62 -5.58
N PHE A 58 -12.86 1.50 -6.23
CA PHE A 58 -12.90 1.37 -7.69
C PHE A 58 -14.31 1.02 -8.15
N ASP A 59 -14.79 1.61 -9.25
CA ASP A 59 -16.05 1.18 -9.85
C ASP A 59 -15.97 -0.31 -10.23
N ALA A 60 -16.84 -1.16 -9.67
CA ALA A 60 -16.80 -2.60 -9.93
C ALA A 60 -16.97 -2.92 -11.43
N GLY A 61 -17.74 -2.11 -12.18
CA GLY A 61 -17.88 -2.24 -13.63
C GLY A 61 -16.61 -1.93 -14.44
N LYS A 62 -15.61 -1.25 -13.84
CA LYS A 62 -14.30 -1.01 -14.46
C LYS A 62 -13.28 -2.09 -14.10
N VAL A 63 -13.59 -2.98 -13.16
CA VAL A 63 -12.72 -4.08 -12.77
C VAL A 63 -12.95 -5.26 -13.72
N LYS A 64 -11.92 -5.60 -14.50
CA LYS A 64 -11.94 -6.75 -15.42
C LYS A 64 -11.76 -8.07 -14.67
N LYS A 65 -10.83 -8.08 -13.72
CA LYS A 65 -10.49 -9.25 -12.92
C LYS A 65 -10.00 -8.83 -11.54
N LEU A 66 -10.40 -9.58 -10.53
CA LEU A 66 -9.85 -9.54 -9.18
C LEU A 66 -9.44 -10.97 -8.82
N THR A 67 -8.17 -11.17 -8.52
CA THR A 67 -7.64 -12.46 -8.05
C THR A 67 -7.13 -12.28 -6.64
N LEU A 68 -7.51 -13.16 -5.73
CA LEU A 68 -7.05 -13.14 -4.35
C LEU A 68 -5.87 -14.10 -4.18
N ASP A 69 -4.97 -13.79 -3.24
CA ASP A 69 -3.91 -14.74 -2.87
C ASP A 69 -4.47 -16.00 -2.22
N LYS A 70 -5.51 -15.83 -1.41
CA LYS A 70 -6.32 -16.87 -0.77
C LYS A 70 -7.79 -16.47 -0.77
N PRO A 71 -8.73 -17.44 -0.79
CA PRO A 71 -10.15 -17.13 -0.67
C PRO A 71 -10.46 -16.34 0.61
N ALA A 72 -11.23 -15.27 0.48
CA ALA A 72 -11.63 -14.42 1.59
C ALA A 72 -12.93 -14.92 2.20
N LYS A 73 -13.01 -14.98 3.54
CA LYS A 73 -14.29 -15.20 4.22
C LYS A 73 -15.16 -13.95 4.04
N VAL A 74 -16.39 -14.15 3.60
CA VAL A 74 -17.30 -13.06 3.27
C VAL A 74 -18.72 -13.31 3.75
N ARG A 75 -19.47 -12.23 3.92
CA ARG A 75 -20.94 -12.23 3.93
C ARG A 75 -21.43 -11.56 2.66
N CYS A 76 -22.16 -12.32 1.85
CA CYS A 76 -22.70 -11.85 0.57
C CYS A 76 -24.18 -11.46 0.73
N PHE A 77 -24.49 -10.23 0.36
CA PHE A 77 -25.86 -9.70 0.39
C PHE A 77 -26.32 -9.49 -1.05
N LEU A 78 -27.45 -10.10 -1.41
CA LEU A 78 -28.02 -9.99 -2.75
C LEU A 78 -29.09 -8.89 -2.76
N LYS A 79 -29.33 -8.24 -3.90
CA LYS A 79 -30.34 -7.18 -4.01
C LYS A 79 -31.76 -7.63 -3.66
N ARG A 80 -32.05 -8.93 -3.88
CA ARG A 80 -33.33 -9.57 -3.49
C ARG A 80 -33.44 -9.82 -1.99
N ASN A 81 -32.32 -9.93 -1.28
CA ASN A 81 -32.29 -10.15 0.17
C ASN A 81 -31.14 -9.33 0.80
N ARG A 82 -31.41 -8.04 1.00
CA ARG A 82 -30.41 -7.06 1.46
C ARG A 82 -30.10 -7.13 2.96
N LYS A 83 -30.97 -7.74 3.76
CA LYS A 83 -30.84 -7.78 5.22
C LYS A 83 -30.16 -9.04 5.74
N GLN A 84 -30.22 -10.14 4.97
CA GLN A 84 -29.69 -11.42 5.39
C GLN A 84 -28.50 -11.81 4.51
N GLY A 85 -27.30 -11.52 5.00
CA GLY A 85 -26.06 -11.89 4.34
C GLY A 85 -25.81 -13.39 4.46
N LYS A 86 -25.58 -14.04 3.32
CA LYS A 86 -25.24 -15.47 3.25
C LYS A 86 -23.72 -15.63 3.38
N PRO A 87 -23.21 -16.40 4.38
CA PRO A 87 -21.78 -16.59 4.56
C PRO A 87 -21.18 -17.46 3.47
N GLY A 88 -19.93 -17.21 3.11
CA GLY A 88 -19.20 -17.99 2.11
C GLY A 88 -17.71 -17.63 2.02
N GLN A 89 -17.05 -18.23 1.04
CA GLN A 89 -15.68 -17.92 0.65
C GLN A 89 -15.69 -17.31 -0.75
N PHE A 90 -15.11 -16.12 -0.88
CA PHE A 90 -14.97 -15.40 -2.14
C PHE A 90 -13.58 -15.68 -2.71
N SER A 91 -13.52 -16.21 -3.94
CA SER A 91 -12.25 -16.58 -4.59
C SER A 91 -11.75 -15.50 -5.56
N GLY A 92 -12.64 -14.63 -6.01
CA GLY A 92 -12.30 -13.55 -6.94
C GLY A 92 -13.47 -13.11 -7.81
N MET A 93 -13.17 -12.24 -8.74
CA MET A 93 -14.16 -11.70 -9.68
C MET A 93 -13.58 -11.70 -11.09
N GLN A 94 -14.39 -12.07 -12.08
CA GLN A 94 -14.04 -11.99 -13.48
C GLN A 94 -15.25 -11.58 -14.30
N ASP A 95 -15.05 -10.66 -15.25
CA ASP A 95 -16.08 -10.23 -16.21
C ASP A 95 -17.42 -9.83 -15.54
N GLY A 96 -17.32 -9.15 -14.41
CA GLY A 96 -18.47 -8.66 -13.64
C GLY A 96 -19.23 -9.74 -12.86
N LYS A 97 -18.63 -10.92 -12.63
CA LYS A 97 -19.19 -12.00 -11.82
C LYS A 97 -18.25 -12.33 -10.66
N CYS A 98 -18.81 -12.36 -9.46
CA CYS A 98 -18.13 -12.80 -8.24
C CYS A 98 -18.21 -14.33 -8.12
N GLN A 99 -17.10 -14.96 -7.78
CA GLN A 99 -16.99 -16.40 -7.55
C GLN A 99 -17.04 -16.65 -6.05
N ILE A 100 -18.13 -17.28 -5.57
CA ILE A 100 -18.40 -17.48 -4.14
C ILE A 100 -18.82 -18.93 -3.87
N LEU A 101 -18.10 -19.60 -2.97
CA LEU A 101 -18.52 -20.87 -2.37
C LEU A 101 -19.31 -20.60 -1.09
N PHE A 102 -20.63 -20.77 -1.10
CA PHE A 102 -21.44 -20.56 0.10
C PHE A 102 -21.29 -21.70 1.11
N SER A 103 -21.41 -21.38 2.40
CA SER A 103 -21.35 -22.38 3.46
C SER A 103 -22.42 -23.47 3.29
N GLY A 104 -21.99 -24.73 3.31
CA GLY A 104 -22.86 -25.90 3.12
C GLY A 104 -23.05 -26.33 1.66
N GLU A 105 -22.53 -25.58 0.70
CA GLU A 105 -22.55 -25.95 -0.71
C GLU A 105 -21.25 -26.64 -1.13
N LYS A 106 -21.31 -27.47 -2.19
CA LYS A 106 -20.17 -28.26 -2.67
C LYS A 106 -19.42 -27.61 -3.84
N SER A 107 -20.02 -26.62 -4.48
CA SER A 107 -19.49 -25.98 -5.68
C SER A 107 -19.59 -24.48 -5.58
N GLU A 108 -18.65 -23.79 -6.21
CA GLU A 108 -18.65 -22.35 -6.33
C GLU A 108 -19.80 -21.84 -7.20
N GLN A 109 -20.41 -20.73 -6.80
CA GLN A 109 -21.45 -20.05 -7.54
C GLN A 109 -20.93 -18.75 -8.16
N GLU A 110 -21.39 -18.46 -9.38
CA GLU A 110 -21.18 -17.17 -10.03
C GLU A 110 -22.32 -16.21 -9.70
N ILE A 111 -22.00 -15.13 -8.99
CA ILE A 111 -22.94 -14.06 -8.65
C ILE A 111 -22.64 -12.84 -9.52
N PRO A 112 -23.51 -12.48 -10.48
CA PRO A 112 -23.33 -11.25 -11.26
C PRO A 112 -23.37 -10.01 -10.35
N LEU A 113 -22.50 -9.03 -10.61
CA LEU A 113 -22.47 -7.75 -9.88
C LEU A 113 -23.84 -7.04 -9.86
N LEU A 114 -24.65 -7.22 -10.90
CA LEU A 114 -26.00 -6.67 -10.96
C LEU A 114 -26.95 -7.25 -9.91
N GLN A 115 -26.71 -8.48 -9.45
CA GLN A 115 -27.49 -9.16 -8.41
C GLN A 115 -26.91 -8.93 -7.02
N LEU A 116 -25.63 -8.59 -6.92
CA LEU A 116 -24.95 -8.27 -5.67
C LEU A 116 -25.44 -6.91 -5.14
N HIS A 117 -25.79 -6.87 -3.86
CA HIS A 117 -26.02 -5.63 -3.14
C HIS A 117 -24.69 -5.12 -2.58
N HIS A 118 -24.04 -5.90 -1.72
CA HIS A 118 -22.70 -5.65 -1.20
C HIS A 118 -22.06 -6.96 -0.73
N LEU A 119 -20.74 -6.95 -0.57
CA LEU A 119 -19.93 -8.09 -0.14
C LEU A 119 -19.03 -7.62 1.01
N GLU A 120 -19.32 -8.08 2.22
CA GLU A 120 -18.52 -7.76 3.41
C GLU A 120 -17.42 -8.81 3.57
N VAL A 121 -16.19 -8.37 3.76
CA VAL A 121 -15.06 -9.25 4.07
C VAL A 121 -14.93 -9.36 5.59
N GLU A 122 -14.84 -10.58 6.10
CA GLU A 122 -14.44 -10.83 7.48
C GLU A 122 -12.92 -10.68 7.58
N LEU A 123 -12.48 -9.44 7.77
CA LEU A 123 -11.06 -9.08 7.75
C LEU A 123 -10.33 -9.61 9.00
N ASP A 124 -9.37 -10.51 8.79
CA ASP A 124 -8.41 -10.88 9.83
C ASP A 124 -7.39 -9.74 10.00
N MET A 125 -7.57 -8.93 11.04
CA MET A 125 -6.71 -7.79 11.32
C MET A 125 -5.25 -8.19 11.53
N LYS A 126 -4.97 -9.38 12.08
CA LYS A 126 -3.60 -9.84 12.30
C LYS A 126 -2.91 -10.12 10.96
N ASP A 127 -3.60 -10.84 10.08
CA ASP A 127 -3.12 -11.13 8.73
C ASP A 127 -2.94 -9.85 7.91
N TYR A 128 -3.94 -8.96 7.95
CA TYR A 128 -3.90 -7.65 7.30
C TYR A 128 -2.66 -6.84 7.72
N MET A 129 -2.44 -6.69 9.03
CA MET A 129 -1.31 -5.92 9.54
C MET A 129 0.03 -6.56 9.19
N THR A 130 0.11 -7.89 9.22
CA THR A 130 1.32 -8.64 8.84
C THR A 130 1.67 -8.40 7.36
N ARG A 131 0.69 -8.55 6.45
CA ARG A 131 0.88 -8.29 5.01
C ARG A 131 1.30 -6.85 4.74
N MET A 132 0.70 -5.88 5.43
CA MET A 132 1.06 -4.47 5.29
C MET A 132 2.50 -4.20 5.77
N GLU A 133 2.92 -4.80 6.88
CA GLU A 133 4.27 -4.63 7.41
C GLU A 133 5.33 -5.26 6.50
N GLU A 134 5.11 -6.48 6.00
CA GLU A 134 6.01 -7.10 5.03
C GLU A 134 6.23 -6.23 3.78
N GLN A 135 5.19 -5.54 3.32
CA GLN A 135 5.29 -4.66 2.16
C GLN A 135 6.04 -3.37 2.48
N ARG A 136 5.90 -2.82 3.69
CA ARG A 136 6.72 -1.68 4.14
C ARG A 136 8.19 -2.07 4.19
N GLN A 137 8.48 -3.24 4.75
CA GLN A 137 9.84 -3.77 4.84
C GLN A 137 10.46 -3.99 3.45
N LYS A 138 9.76 -4.68 2.54
CA LYS A 138 10.21 -4.88 1.14
C LYS A 138 10.45 -3.56 0.41
N LYS A 139 9.62 -2.53 0.67
CA LYS A 139 9.81 -1.19 0.08
C LYS A 139 11.08 -0.53 0.62
N ALA A 140 11.35 -0.65 1.92
CA ALA A 140 12.56 -0.14 2.56
C ALA A 140 13.81 -0.84 1.99
N GLU A 141 13.83 -2.16 1.95
CA GLU A 141 14.93 -2.97 1.37
C GLU A 141 15.22 -2.61 -0.09
N LYS A 142 14.17 -2.42 -0.90
CA LYS A 142 14.32 -2.00 -2.30
C LYS A 142 14.91 -0.60 -2.45
N LEU A 143 14.72 0.27 -1.45
CA LEU A 143 15.32 1.59 -1.41
C LEU A 143 16.75 1.55 -0.85
N ALA A 144 17.05 0.61 0.04
CA ALA A 144 18.33 0.50 0.74
C ALA A 144 19.54 0.45 -0.21
N GLY A 145 19.43 -0.28 -1.32
CA GLY A 145 20.48 -0.40 -2.33
C GLY A 145 20.58 0.76 -3.33
N LYS A 146 19.76 1.81 -3.19
CA LYS A 146 19.71 2.92 -4.15
C LYS A 146 20.45 4.14 -3.64
N LYS A 147 21.42 4.62 -4.43
CA LYS A 147 22.02 5.95 -4.26
C LYS A 147 21.09 7.03 -4.82
N LYS A 148 20.05 7.38 -4.06
CA LYS A 148 19.07 8.40 -4.46
C LYS A 148 19.12 9.59 -3.52
N ALA A 149 19.36 10.80 -4.06
CA ALA A 149 19.41 12.02 -3.27
C ALA A 149 17.99 12.49 -2.89
N ALA A 150 17.86 13.18 -1.74
CA ALA A 150 16.60 13.68 -1.22
C ALA A 150 15.85 14.57 -2.22
N LYS A 151 16.59 15.38 -2.99
CA LYS A 151 16.04 16.24 -4.05
C LYS A 151 15.29 15.45 -5.12
N GLU A 152 15.59 14.17 -5.31
CA GLU A 152 14.91 13.32 -6.30
C GLU A 152 13.58 12.74 -5.78
N PHE A 153 13.21 13.01 -4.53
CA PHE A 153 11.92 12.63 -3.93
C PHE A 153 10.94 13.80 -3.83
N ILE A 154 11.37 15.03 -4.17
CA ILE A 154 10.50 16.20 -4.12
C ILE A 154 9.46 16.14 -5.23
N SER A 155 8.29 16.72 -4.96
CA SER A 155 7.17 16.80 -5.88
C SER A 155 7.17 18.16 -6.58
N PRO A 156 7.39 18.24 -7.90
CA PRO A 156 7.51 19.51 -8.61
C PRO A 156 6.28 20.40 -8.43
N GLY A 157 6.51 21.69 -8.15
CA GLY A 157 5.44 22.68 -7.98
C GLY A 157 4.65 22.56 -6.66
N ARG A 158 5.09 21.70 -5.74
CA ARG A 158 4.44 21.46 -4.43
C ARG A 158 5.44 21.60 -3.30
N ILE A 159 4.99 22.10 -2.16
CA ILE A 159 5.77 22.01 -0.91
C ILE A 159 5.98 20.53 -0.63
N SER A 160 7.21 20.08 -0.47
CA SER A 160 7.50 18.65 -0.21
C SER A 160 7.98 18.47 1.22
N VAL A 161 7.29 17.62 1.97
CA VAL A 161 7.71 17.22 3.33
C VAL A 161 8.23 15.79 3.24
N LEU A 162 9.55 15.65 3.15
CA LEU A 162 10.19 14.34 3.14
C LEU A 162 10.33 13.85 4.58
N HIS A 163 9.81 12.67 4.88
CA HIS A 163 9.93 12.04 6.19
C HIS A 163 10.78 10.79 6.06
N PHE A 164 12.05 10.89 6.48
CA PHE A 164 12.94 9.74 6.58
C PHE A 164 12.65 9.02 7.89
N THR A 165 12.25 7.75 7.79
CA THR A 165 11.83 6.95 8.95
C THR A 165 12.09 5.47 8.71
N SER A 166 12.03 4.64 9.75
CA SER A 166 12.05 3.18 9.59
C SER A 166 10.61 2.61 9.56
N PRO A 167 10.40 1.41 9.01
CA PRO A 167 9.09 0.75 9.06
C PRO A 167 8.49 0.70 10.47
N GLU A 168 9.31 0.36 11.47
CA GLU A 168 8.93 0.31 12.88
C GLU A 168 8.48 1.67 13.43
N LEU A 169 9.23 2.73 13.12
CA LEU A 169 8.94 4.09 13.60
C LEU A 169 7.73 4.70 12.88
N ALA A 170 7.48 4.31 11.63
CA ALA A 170 6.37 4.82 10.83
C ALA A 170 5.01 4.33 11.32
N ALA A 171 4.91 3.08 11.77
CA ALA A 171 3.65 2.40 12.05
C ALA A 171 2.74 3.15 13.04
N ASN A 172 3.32 3.94 13.97
CA ASN A 172 2.58 4.72 14.96
C ASN A 172 3.10 6.15 15.12
N SER A 173 3.66 6.75 14.07
CA SER A 173 4.29 8.07 14.18
C SER A 173 3.26 9.19 14.36
N ARG A 174 3.11 9.71 15.59
CA ARG A 174 2.30 10.92 15.88
C ARG A 174 2.74 12.10 15.01
N GLN A 175 4.06 12.31 14.92
CA GLN A 175 4.69 13.41 14.19
C GLN A 175 4.55 13.22 12.67
N GLY A 176 4.70 12.00 12.15
CA GLY A 176 4.42 11.67 10.75
C GLY A 176 2.96 11.97 10.39
N ASN A 177 2.02 11.57 11.26
CA ASN A 177 0.59 11.85 11.08
C ASN A 177 0.27 13.35 11.13
N LEU A 178 0.97 14.14 11.93
CA LEU A 178 0.83 15.60 11.91
C LEU A 178 1.33 16.19 10.59
N ALA A 179 2.55 15.86 10.17
CA ALA A 179 3.14 16.34 8.91
C ALA A 179 2.25 16.01 7.70
N LYS A 180 1.69 14.79 7.68
CA LYS A 180 0.72 14.36 6.67
C LYS A 180 -0.55 15.21 6.68
N ARG A 181 -1.18 15.40 7.85
CA ARG A 181 -2.40 16.23 7.99
C ARG A 181 -2.18 17.66 7.51
N LEU A 182 -1.01 18.24 7.78
CA LEU A 182 -0.65 19.57 7.28
C LEU A 182 -0.61 19.62 5.74
N CYS A 183 -0.09 18.56 5.11
CA CYS A 183 -0.05 18.46 3.65
C CYS A 183 -1.45 18.24 3.05
N GLU A 184 -2.25 17.35 3.62
CA GLU A 184 -3.63 17.08 3.16
C GLU A 184 -4.56 18.29 3.32
N GLY A 185 -4.38 19.07 4.41
CA GLY A 185 -5.12 20.30 4.66
C GLY A 185 -4.61 21.51 3.86
N SER A 186 -3.60 21.35 3.01
CA SER A 186 -3.04 22.45 2.22
C SER A 186 -4.01 22.91 1.12
N SER A 187 -4.03 24.23 0.86
CA SER A 187 -4.90 24.82 -0.17
C SER A 187 -4.43 24.45 -1.58
N SER A 188 -5.35 24.33 -2.53
CA SER A 188 -5.04 24.17 -3.96
C SER A 188 -4.11 25.27 -4.52
N ARG A 189 -4.09 26.46 -3.92
CA ARG A 189 -3.17 27.56 -4.29
C ARG A 189 -1.74 27.36 -3.78
N ARG A 190 -1.54 26.49 -2.79
CA ARG A 190 -0.24 26.14 -2.20
C ARG A 190 -0.24 24.64 -1.88
N PRO A 191 -0.27 23.78 -2.91
CA PRO A 191 -0.34 22.35 -2.72
C PRO A 191 0.93 21.85 -2.02
N ALA A 192 0.73 20.94 -1.08
CA ALA A 192 1.80 20.28 -0.36
C ALA A 192 1.67 18.76 -0.50
N GLU A 193 2.80 18.08 -0.41
CA GLU A 193 2.91 16.63 -0.53
C GLU A 193 3.80 16.07 0.57
N TYR A 194 3.25 15.12 1.30
CA TYR A 194 3.97 14.35 2.31
C TYR A 194 4.57 13.11 1.65
N VAL A 195 5.88 12.93 1.78
CA VAL A 195 6.63 11.86 1.12
C VAL A 195 7.35 11.02 2.17
N PRO A 196 6.76 9.89 2.62
CA PRO A 196 7.43 8.98 3.53
C PRO A 196 8.50 8.18 2.79
N ILE A 197 9.73 8.22 3.31
CA ILE A 197 10.89 7.50 2.80
C ILE A 197 11.30 6.50 3.87
N MET A 198 10.96 5.23 3.63
CA MET A 198 11.28 4.13 4.54
C MET A 198 12.75 3.73 4.34
N ILE A 199 13.50 3.79 5.43
CA ILE A 199 14.92 3.46 5.54
C ILE A 199 15.02 2.26 6.47
N ASP A 200 15.59 1.17 5.97
CA ASP A 200 15.79 -0.07 6.73
C ASP A 200 16.97 0.06 7.72
N SER A 201 18.04 0.75 7.31
CA SER A 201 19.25 0.95 8.09
C SER A 201 19.91 2.30 7.76
N LEU A 202 20.52 2.92 8.78
CA LEU A 202 21.38 4.10 8.60
C LEU A 202 22.66 3.79 7.80
N GLU A 203 23.01 2.52 7.65
CA GLU A 203 24.11 2.07 6.81
C GLU A 203 23.72 1.88 5.34
N SER A 204 22.45 2.01 5.00
CA SER A 204 21.97 1.87 3.62
C SER A 204 22.58 2.92 2.68
N GLU A 205 22.65 2.62 1.38
CA GLU A 205 23.22 3.54 0.39
C GLU A 205 22.42 4.85 0.29
N ILE A 206 21.09 4.77 0.47
CA ILE A 206 20.22 5.95 0.53
C ILE A 206 20.48 6.79 1.79
N ALA A 207 20.72 6.17 2.94
CA ALA A 207 21.05 6.89 4.16
C ALA A 207 22.43 7.58 4.04
N ARG A 208 23.43 6.87 3.52
CA ARG A 208 24.77 7.43 3.25
C ARG A 208 24.73 8.57 2.23
N ALA A 209 24.01 8.40 1.12
CA ALA A 209 23.88 9.41 0.06
C ALA A 209 23.22 10.71 0.56
N ASN A 210 22.43 10.64 1.63
CA ASN A 210 21.76 11.78 2.23
C ASN A 210 22.38 12.20 3.57
N SER A 211 23.49 11.59 3.98
CA SER A 211 24.16 11.82 5.26
C SER A 211 23.19 11.75 6.45
N LEU A 212 22.34 10.72 6.47
CA LEU A 212 21.40 10.51 7.57
C LEU A 212 22.16 9.92 8.77
N GLU A 213 22.09 10.60 9.92
CA GLU A 213 22.75 10.15 11.17
C GLU A 213 21.76 9.58 12.20
N SER A 214 20.46 9.81 12.02
CA SER A 214 19.40 9.36 12.91
C SER A 214 18.07 9.25 12.18
N LEU A 215 17.11 8.52 12.76
CA LEU A 215 15.72 8.46 12.33
C LEU A 215 14.81 8.66 13.56
N PRO A 216 13.62 9.28 13.43
CA PRO A 216 13.10 9.90 12.21
C PRO A 216 13.69 11.30 11.93
N GLN A 217 13.61 11.76 10.69
CA GLN A 217 13.93 13.14 10.29
C GLN A 217 12.87 13.70 9.33
N PHE A 218 12.60 15.00 9.42
CA PHE A 218 11.71 15.71 8.49
C PHE A 218 12.46 16.78 7.73
N TRP A 219 12.43 16.73 6.41
CA TRP A 219 13.06 17.72 5.54
C TRP A 219 11.99 18.44 4.73
N PHE A 220 11.96 19.77 4.83
CA PHE A 220 10.92 20.62 4.26
C PHE A 220 11.46 21.39 3.08
N TYR A 221 10.85 21.21 1.92
CA TYR A 221 11.18 21.89 0.68
C TYR A 221 10.07 22.84 0.26
N SER A 222 10.43 24.00 -0.28
CA SER A 222 9.49 24.90 -0.96
C SER A 222 8.94 24.28 -2.25
N SER A 223 7.92 24.90 -2.84
CA SER A 223 7.36 24.49 -4.14
C SER A 223 8.34 24.64 -5.31
N THR A 224 9.39 25.44 -5.14
CA THR A 224 10.50 25.60 -6.10
C THR A 224 11.61 24.56 -5.90
N GLY A 225 11.48 23.69 -4.91
CA GLY A 225 12.45 22.62 -4.64
C GLY A 225 13.66 23.07 -3.82
N VAL A 226 13.59 24.23 -3.17
CA VAL A 226 14.62 24.71 -2.25
C VAL A 226 14.41 24.06 -0.88
N LEU A 227 15.46 23.49 -0.30
CA LEU A 227 15.43 22.98 1.07
C LEU A 227 15.35 24.16 2.04
N ILE A 228 14.30 24.22 2.84
CA ILE A 228 14.04 25.31 3.79
C ILE A 228 14.45 24.95 5.20
N THR A 229 14.19 23.73 5.66
CA THR A 229 14.50 23.30 7.03
C THR A 229 14.66 21.78 7.09
N LYS A 230 15.59 21.31 7.93
CA LYS A 230 15.68 19.92 8.37
C LYS A 230 15.40 19.86 9.87
N LEU A 231 14.55 18.95 10.30
CA LEU A 231 14.33 18.60 11.70
C LEU A 231 14.99 17.24 11.92
N THR A 232 15.99 17.23 12.80
CA THR A 232 16.82 16.06 13.12
C THR A 232 16.95 15.94 14.64
N GLY A 233 17.02 14.72 15.16
CA GLY A 233 17.11 14.50 16.61
C GLY A 233 15.79 14.78 17.33
N ARG A 234 15.79 15.68 18.32
CA ARG A 234 14.58 16.02 19.09
C ARG A 234 13.90 17.24 18.47
N PHE A 235 12.61 17.11 18.17
CA PHE A 235 11.75 18.18 17.69
C PHE A 235 10.33 17.94 18.22
N THR A 236 9.54 19.00 18.34
CA THR A 236 8.14 18.95 18.79
C THR A 236 7.16 19.04 17.61
N ASP A 237 5.86 18.96 17.91
CA ASP A 237 4.81 19.15 16.92
C ASP A 237 4.80 20.60 16.40
N GLU A 238 5.09 21.58 17.28
CA GLU A 238 5.23 22.99 16.93
C GLU A 238 6.38 23.23 15.95
N ASP A 239 7.51 22.54 16.11
CA ASP A 239 8.64 22.64 15.18
C ASP A 239 8.25 22.19 13.76
N ILE A 240 7.48 21.10 13.65
CA ILE A 240 6.96 20.59 12.38
C ILE A 240 6.03 21.60 11.73
N GLU A 241 5.08 22.17 12.48
CA GLU A 241 4.18 23.18 11.97
C GLU A 241 4.91 24.45 11.50
N GLN A 242 5.90 24.91 12.28
CA GLN A 242 6.68 26.09 11.93
C GLN A 242 7.53 25.84 10.67
N ALA A 243 8.19 24.69 10.57
CA ALA A 243 8.96 24.32 9.39
C ALA A 243 8.07 24.22 8.14
N PHE A 244 6.87 23.65 8.27
CA PHE A 244 5.88 23.61 7.18
C PHE A 244 5.44 25.01 6.73
N ARG A 245 5.10 25.89 7.68
CA ARG A 245 4.72 27.28 7.39
C ARG A 245 5.85 28.06 6.72
N LYS A 246 7.11 27.84 7.15
CA LYS A 246 8.29 28.45 6.51
C LYS A 246 8.46 27.95 5.08
N ALA A 247 8.29 26.66 4.84
CA ALA A 247 8.37 26.09 3.50
C ALA A 247 7.34 26.65 2.52
N GLY A 248 6.13 26.96 3.00
CA GLY A 248 5.10 27.62 2.21
C GLY A 248 5.32 29.12 1.95
N LYS A 249 6.31 29.75 2.60
CA LYS A 249 6.74 31.14 2.36
C LYS A 249 8.00 31.23 1.49
N GLY A 250 8.81 30.17 1.46
CA GLY A 250 10.01 30.10 0.63
C GLY A 250 9.66 30.19 -0.85
N ARG A 251 10.19 31.20 -1.54
CA ARG A 251 10.19 31.28 -3.00
C ARG A 251 11.48 30.69 -3.52
#